data_AF-A0A9D9N5G6-F1
#
_entry.id   AF-A0A9D9N5G6-F1
#
_cell.length_a   1.000
_cell.length_b   1.000
_cell.length_c   1.000
_cell.angle_alpha   90.00
_cell.angle_beta   90.00
_cell.angle_gamma   90.00
#
_symmetry.space_group_name_H-M   'P 1'
#
loop_
_entity.id
_entity.type
_entity.pdbx_description
1 polymer ?
#
loop_
_entity_poly.entity_id
_entity_poly.type
_entity_poly.pdbx_seq_one_letter_code
_entity_poly.pdbx_strand_id
1 'polypeptide(L)'
;MNKTVFKKLKVWLPALGFVGATLFSACEQGEPNIDNPNTQKPNDSTEQTDTTPQDTTPETQYRDVYINYSLNNGADDSLVTYDMYGEMHISPTLIRYDSMPDVRYIYIYVSPDDYSFMNCSAISIYGIVNNTLKPAMEYSKKTRAKGTFYFRAGEPSKVPEDSLWLTQQGWSVKNQNQM
;
A
#
# COMPACT_ATOMS: atom_id res chain seq x y z
N MET A 1 -41.52 -26.10 -2.93
CA MET A 1 -40.98 -26.19 -4.30
C MET A 1 -39.58 -25.57 -4.30
N ASN A 2 -38.53 -26.37 -4.18
CA ASN A 2 -37.15 -25.87 -4.21
C ASN A 2 -36.56 -26.10 -5.61
N LYS A 3 -36.22 -25.02 -6.31
CA LYS A 3 -35.44 -25.07 -7.55
C LYS A 3 -34.05 -24.52 -7.28
N THR A 4 -33.08 -25.42 -7.18
CA THR A 4 -31.65 -25.10 -7.12
C THR A 4 -31.14 -24.93 -8.55
N VAL A 5 -30.61 -23.75 -8.89
CA VAL A 5 -30.02 -23.47 -10.21
C VAL A 5 -28.50 -23.35 -10.04
N PHE A 6 -27.77 -24.33 -10.55
CA PHE A 6 -26.31 -24.26 -10.70
C PHE A 6 -25.96 -23.43 -11.93
N LYS A 7 -25.33 -22.27 -11.75
CA LYS A 7 -24.72 -21.50 -12.85
C LYS A 7 -23.25 -21.89 -12.99
N LYS A 8 -22.87 -22.44 -14.14
CA LYS A 8 -21.48 -22.68 -14.55
C LYS A 8 -20.82 -21.34 -14.89
N LEU A 9 -19.76 -20.97 -14.19
CA LEU A 9 -18.94 -19.79 -14.50
C LEU A 9 -17.83 -20.19 -15.50
N LYS A 10 -17.87 -19.61 -16.70
CA LYS A 10 -16.89 -19.82 -17.76
C LYS A 10 -15.81 -18.75 -17.62
N VAL A 11 -14.66 -19.14 -17.06
CA VAL A 11 -13.49 -18.24 -16.88
C VAL A 11 -12.82 -18.04 -18.24
N TRP A 12 -12.66 -16.77 -18.64
CA TRP A 12 -11.97 -16.34 -19.85
C TRP A 12 -10.75 -15.52 -19.40
N LEU A 13 -9.54 -16.03 -19.63
CA LEU A 13 -8.29 -15.33 -19.35
C LEU A 13 -7.91 -14.45 -20.55
N PRO A 14 -7.67 -13.14 -20.39
CA PRO A 14 -7.01 -12.35 -21.42
C PRO A 14 -5.49 -12.54 -21.35
N ALA A 15 -4.87 -12.70 -22.52
CA ALA A 15 -3.44 -12.91 -22.71
C ALA A 15 -2.62 -11.65 -22.35
N LEU A 16 -1.51 -11.84 -21.63
CA LEU A 16 -0.48 -10.83 -21.40
C LEU A 16 0.22 -10.48 -22.73
N GLY A 17 0.06 -9.23 -23.18
CA GLY A 17 0.94 -8.62 -24.18
C GLY A 17 2.05 -7.83 -23.46
N PHE A 18 3.30 -8.28 -23.56
CA PHE A 18 4.46 -7.48 -23.18
C PHE A 18 4.76 -6.49 -24.32
N VAL A 19 4.50 -5.20 -24.09
CA VAL A 19 4.98 -4.12 -24.95
C VAL A 19 6.24 -3.53 -24.31
N GLY A 20 7.28 -3.44 -25.14
CA GLY A 20 8.67 -3.23 -24.75
C GLY A 20 8.97 -1.90 -24.07
N ALA A 21 9.92 -1.96 -23.14
CA ALA A 21 10.63 -0.79 -22.65
C ALA A 21 11.79 -0.49 -23.61
N THR A 22 11.73 0.66 -24.28
CA THR A 22 12.89 1.30 -24.91
C THR A 22 13.79 1.86 -23.81
N LEU A 23 14.99 1.30 -23.66
CA LEU A 23 16.04 1.89 -22.83
C LEU A 23 16.68 3.05 -23.60
N PHE A 24 16.43 4.28 -23.15
CA PHE A 24 17.20 5.44 -23.56
C PHE A 24 18.63 5.31 -23.04
N SER A 25 19.60 5.39 -23.96
CA SER A 25 20.99 5.70 -23.64
C SER A 25 21.17 7.22 -23.63
N ALA A 26 21.71 7.76 -22.54
CA ALA A 26 22.58 8.94 -22.56
C ALA A 26 23.23 9.09 -21.18
N CYS A 27 24.45 8.57 -21.01
CA CYS A 27 25.41 9.16 -20.10
C CYS A 27 25.97 10.40 -20.80
N GLU A 28 25.60 11.60 -20.35
CA GLU A 28 26.42 12.79 -20.61
C GLU A 28 27.26 13.07 -19.36
N GLN A 29 28.56 12.88 -19.54
CA GLN A 29 29.62 13.25 -18.62
C GLN A 29 30.45 14.28 -19.37
N GLY A 30 30.39 15.55 -18.92
CA GLY A 30 31.12 16.66 -19.48
C GLY A 30 31.32 17.74 -18.41
N GLU A 31 32.58 18.00 -18.10
CA GLU A 31 33.13 18.66 -16.91
C GLU A 31 32.90 20.19 -16.86
N PRO A 32 33.04 20.82 -15.67
CA PRO A 32 32.96 22.27 -15.52
C PRO A 32 34.28 22.94 -15.93
N ASN A 33 34.22 23.91 -16.84
CA ASN A 33 35.35 24.79 -17.14
C ASN A 33 35.20 26.09 -16.32
N ILE A 34 36.01 26.22 -15.28
CA ILE A 34 36.22 27.45 -14.53
C ILE A 34 37.52 28.04 -15.06
N ASP A 35 37.46 29.21 -15.72
CA ASP A 35 38.60 30.10 -15.82
C ASP A 35 38.18 31.59 -15.89
N ASN A 36 38.54 32.27 -14.79
CA ASN A 36 39.03 33.64 -14.65
C ASN A 36 38.06 34.87 -14.61
N PRO A 37 38.28 35.84 -13.68
CA PRO A 37 37.41 36.99 -13.42
C PRO A 37 37.90 38.28 -14.12
N ASN A 38 37.07 39.32 -14.02
CA ASN A 38 37.25 40.71 -14.49
C ASN A 38 36.94 41.00 -15.96
N THR A 39 35.71 41.42 -16.23
CA THR A 39 35.46 42.70 -16.93
C THR A 39 34.14 43.31 -16.42
N GLN A 40 34.18 44.57 -15.98
CA GLN A 40 33.03 45.30 -15.46
C GLN A 40 32.44 46.26 -16.53
N LYS A 41 31.10 46.22 -16.64
CA LYS A 41 30.13 47.33 -16.91
C LYS A 41 29.97 47.78 -18.40
N PRO A 42 28.76 48.14 -18.92
CA PRO A 42 27.65 48.81 -18.23
C PRO A 42 26.21 48.30 -18.41
N ASN A 43 25.39 48.75 -17.45
CA ASN A 43 23.95 48.57 -17.34
C ASN A 43 23.23 49.16 -18.55
N ASP A 44 22.39 48.36 -19.19
CA ASP A 44 21.25 48.87 -19.97
C ASP A 44 20.01 48.08 -19.54
N SER A 45 18.96 48.82 -19.20
CA SER A 45 17.70 48.29 -18.70
C SER A 45 16.78 48.06 -19.89
N THR A 46 16.40 46.81 -20.14
CA THR A 46 15.12 46.52 -20.79
C THR A 46 14.42 45.40 -20.05
N GLU A 47 13.35 45.82 -19.39
CA GLU A 47 12.32 45.03 -18.76
C GLU A 47 11.64 44.15 -19.82
N GLN A 48 11.77 42.83 -19.68
CA GLN A 48 10.93 41.88 -20.40
C GLN A 48 10.43 40.86 -19.38
N THR A 49 9.31 41.19 -18.73
CA THR A 49 8.50 40.22 -18.01
C THR A 49 7.94 39.25 -19.03
N ASP A 50 8.62 38.12 -19.17
CA ASP A 50 8.08 36.93 -19.81
C ASP A 50 7.04 36.33 -18.88
N THR A 51 5.80 36.84 -18.95
CA THR A 51 4.65 36.16 -18.36
C THR A 51 4.34 34.94 -19.21
N THR A 52 5.07 33.86 -18.97
CA THR A 52 4.54 32.51 -19.23
C THR A 52 3.22 32.41 -18.47
N PRO A 53 2.09 32.05 -19.12
CA PRO A 53 0.85 31.78 -18.41
C PRO A 53 1.13 30.65 -17.42
N GLN A 54 1.20 30.99 -16.14
CA GLN A 54 1.29 30.01 -15.09
C GLN A 54 -0.05 29.29 -15.10
N ASP A 55 -0.05 28.08 -15.64
CA ASP A 55 -1.18 27.17 -15.55
C ASP A 55 -1.40 26.89 -14.06
N THR A 56 -2.26 27.69 -13.43
CA THR A 56 -2.66 27.52 -12.04
C THR A 56 -3.74 26.47 -11.91
N THR A 57 -3.71 25.43 -12.74
CA THR A 57 -4.45 24.20 -12.43
C THR A 57 -3.89 23.68 -11.11
N PRO A 58 -4.68 23.64 -10.02
CA PRO A 58 -4.19 23.08 -8.78
C PRO A 58 -3.88 21.61 -9.04
N GLU A 59 -2.60 21.27 -9.10
CA GLU A 59 -2.15 19.89 -9.16
C GLU A 59 -2.65 19.23 -7.88
N THR A 60 -3.67 18.39 -7.99
CA THR A 60 -4.20 17.64 -6.85
C THR A 60 -3.06 16.79 -6.29
N GLN A 61 -2.44 17.27 -5.21
CA GLN A 61 -1.36 16.56 -4.56
C GLN A 61 -1.95 15.35 -3.84
N TYR A 62 -1.79 14.19 -4.45
CA TYR A 62 -2.16 12.93 -3.81
C TYR A 62 -1.17 12.59 -2.69
N ARG A 63 -1.69 12.07 -1.58
CA ARG A 63 -0.89 11.49 -0.50
C ARG A 63 -1.22 10.02 -0.28
N ASP A 64 -0.25 9.31 0.27
CA ASP A 64 -0.45 7.98 0.81
C ASP A 64 -0.53 8.08 2.34
N VAL A 65 -1.36 7.23 2.95
CA VAL A 65 -1.59 7.22 4.40
C VAL A 65 -1.35 5.82 4.98
N TYR A 66 -1.16 5.76 6.29
CA TYR A 66 -0.82 4.52 7.00
C TYR A 66 -1.82 4.27 8.13
N ILE A 67 -2.25 3.02 8.27
CA ILE A 67 -2.94 2.51 9.45
C ILE A 67 -2.02 1.46 10.08
N ASN A 68 -1.51 1.74 11.26
CA ASN A 68 -0.67 0.81 12.00
C ASN A 68 -1.53 -0.32 12.55
N TYR A 69 -1.27 -1.55 12.10
CA TYR A 69 -2.00 -2.72 12.54
C TYR A 69 -1.17 -3.52 13.53
N SER A 70 -1.76 -3.76 14.71
CA SER A 70 -1.21 -4.56 15.80
C SER A 70 -2.29 -5.42 16.43
N LEU A 71 -1.94 -6.60 16.96
CA LEU A 71 -2.88 -7.41 17.76
C LEU A 71 -3.15 -6.83 19.15
N ASN A 72 -2.29 -5.93 19.61
CA ASN A 72 -2.42 -5.31 20.93
C ASN A 72 -3.23 -4.01 20.90
N ASN A 73 -3.67 -3.58 19.71
CA ASN A 73 -4.50 -2.41 19.56
C ASN A 73 -5.84 -2.60 20.28
N GLY A 74 -6.34 -1.53 20.90
CA GLY A 74 -7.70 -1.51 21.45
C GLY A 74 -8.75 -1.73 20.35
N ALA A 75 -9.99 -2.02 20.75
CA ALA A 75 -11.09 -2.20 19.81
C ALA A 75 -11.27 -1.00 18.85
N ASP A 76 -10.99 0.21 19.32
CA ASP A 76 -11.09 1.45 18.53
C ASP A 76 -10.04 1.58 17.41
N ASP A 77 -8.92 0.85 17.53
CA ASP A 77 -7.81 0.82 16.57
C ASP A 77 -7.81 -0.48 15.73
N SER A 78 -8.87 -1.28 15.84
CA SER A 78 -9.07 -2.49 15.03
C SER A 78 -9.56 -2.13 13.64
N LEU A 79 -8.98 -2.73 12.60
CA LEU A 79 -9.39 -2.50 11.19
C LEU A 79 -10.83 -2.92 10.91
N VAL A 80 -11.28 -3.97 11.59
CA VAL A 80 -12.60 -4.60 11.48
C VAL A 80 -13.00 -5.07 12.87
N THR A 81 -14.24 -4.82 13.26
CA THR A 81 -14.84 -5.32 14.50
C THR A 81 -16.14 -6.03 14.19
N TYR A 82 -16.58 -6.93 15.06
CA TYR A 82 -17.89 -7.57 14.97
C TYR A 82 -18.69 -7.25 16.22
N ASP A 83 -19.96 -6.91 16.06
CA ASP A 83 -20.84 -6.73 17.21
C ASP A 83 -21.36 -8.07 17.76
N MET A 84 -22.19 -8.01 18.81
CA MET A 84 -22.74 -9.21 19.46
C MET A 84 -23.66 -10.04 18.57
N TYR A 85 -24.11 -9.50 17.44
CA TYR A 85 -24.92 -10.21 16.44
C TYR A 85 -24.06 -10.77 15.31
N GLY A 86 -22.75 -10.52 15.32
CA GLY A 86 -21.82 -10.93 14.27
C GLY A 86 -21.84 -10.01 13.05
N GLU A 87 -22.45 -8.83 13.14
CA GLU A 87 -22.39 -7.84 12.05
C GLU A 87 -21.01 -7.21 12.01
N MET A 88 -20.46 -7.12 10.80
CA MET A 88 -19.12 -6.62 10.54
C MET A 88 -19.13 -5.09 10.43
N HIS A 89 -18.23 -4.44 11.17
CA HIS A 89 -18.03 -2.99 11.13
C HIS A 89 -16.59 -2.68 10.72
N ILE A 90 -16.42 -1.84 9.70
CA ILE A 90 -15.11 -1.37 9.24
C ILE A 90 -14.66 -0.20 10.12
N SER A 91 -13.36 -0.13 10.41
CA SER A 91 -12.80 0.94 11.24
C SER A 91 -13.16 2.34 10.71
N PRO A 92 -13.55 3.29 11.58
CA PRO A 92 -13.81 4.67 11.18
C PRO A 92 -12.63 5.32 10.46
N THR A 93 -11.40 4.95 10.82
CA THR A 93 -10.17 5.44 10.18
C THR A 93 -10.07 4.99 8.72
N LEU A 94 -10.35 3.72 8.43
CA LEU A 94 -10.34 3.21 7.05
C LEU A 94 -11.44 3.87 6.21
N ILE A 95 -12.66 4.01 6.75
CA ILE A 95 -13.77 4.72 6.09
C ILE A 95 -13.36 6.16 5.77
N ARG A 96 -12.76 6.86 6.75
CA ARG A 96 -12.31 8.24 6.58
C ARG A 96 -11.30 8.36 5.46
N TYR A 97 -10.25 7.53 5.45
CA TYR A 97 -9.23 7.59 4.41
C TYR A 97 -9.73 7.15 3.03
N ASP A 98 -10.66 6.21 2.95
CA ASP A 98 -11.25 5.80 1.67
C ASP A 98 -12.05 6.94 1.02
N SER A 99 -12.82 7.68 1.82
CA SER A 99 -13.63 8.83 1.37
C SER A 99 -12.82 10.06 0.97
N MET A 100 -11.54 10.14 1.33
CA MET A 100 -10.67 11.27 1.00
C MET A 100 -10.20 11.22 -0.47
N PRO A 101 -10.54 12.21 -1.30
CA PRO A 101 -10.20 12.20 -2.72
C PRO A 101 -8.69 12.40 -2.98
N ASP A 102 -7.99 13.05 -2.06
CA ASP A 102 -6.55 13.28 -2.08
C ASP A 102 -5.74 12.08 -1.55
N VAL A 103 -6.39 11.04 -1.02
CA VAL A 103 -5.72 9.80 -0.61
C VAL A 103 -5.68 8.81 -1.77
N ARG A 104 -4.47 8.50 -2.23
CA ARG A 104 -4.21 7.52 -3.30
C ARG A 104 -4.16 6.09 -2.77
N TYR A 105 -3.32 5.84 -1.76
CA TYR A 105 -3.19 4.53 -1.12
C TYR A 105 -3.34 4.60 0.40
N ILE A 106 -3.94 3.54 0.94
CA ILE A 106 -4.09 3.30 2.38
C ILE A 106 -3.25 2.08 2.71
N TYR A 107 -2.08 2.28 3.31
CA TYR A 107 -1.22 1.19 3.70
C TYR A 107 -1.63 0.65 5.06
N ILE A 108 -2.11 -0.60 5.09
CA ILE A 108 -2.18 -1.35 6.34
C ILE A 108 -0.75 -1.80 6.66
N TYR A 109 -0.17 -1.12 7.64
CA TYR A 109 1.23 -1.25 7.98
C TYR A 109 1.41 -2.08 9.23
N VAL A 110 2.15 -3.18 9.09
CA VAL A 110 2.64 -3.96 10.23
C VAL A 110 4.07 -3.52 10.51
N SER A 111 4.26 -2.86 11.65
CA SER A 111 5.59 -2.36 12.03
C SER A 111 6.56 -3.53 12.19
N PRO A 112 7.81 -3.41 11.71
CA PRO A 112 8.83 -4.42 11.94
C PRO A 112 9.17 -4.59 13.43
N ASP A 113 8.92 -3.54 14.23
CA ASP A 113 9.15 -3.54 15.67
C ASP A 113 7.90 -4.01 16.45
N ASP A 114 6.80 -4.32 15.76
CA ASP A 114 5.60 -4.83 16.41
C ASP A 114 5.69 -6.34 16.65
N TYR A 115 6.06 -6.65 17.89
CA TYR A 115 6.14 -7.99 18.40
C TYR A 115 4.78 -8.60 18.75
N SER A 116 3.65 -7.93 18.51
CA SER A 116 2.31 -8.48 18.79
C SER A 116 2.05 -9.80 18.06
N PHE A 117 2.73 -10.03 16.93
CA PHE A 117 2.66 -11.27 16.17
C PHE A 117 3.65 -12.33 16.64
N MET A 118 4.64 -11.97 17.48
CA MET A 118 5.44 -12.94 18.21
C MET A 118 4.47 -13.73 19.08
N ASN A 119 4.56 -15.06 19.04
CA ASN A 119 3.64 -15.91 19.77
C ASN A 119 2.24 -16.12 19.12
N CYS A 120 1.98 -15.63 17.91
CA CYS A 120 0.74 -15.94 17.18
C CYS A 120 0.70 -17.41 16.71
N SER A 121 -0.44 -18.09 16.94
CA SER A 121 -0.67 -19.49 16.50
C SER A 121 -1.29 -19.55 15.10
N ALA A 122 -1.27 -20.72 14.45
CA ALA A 122 -1.96 -20.94 13.18
C ALA A 122 -3.45 -20.60 13.23
N ILE A 123 -4.13 -20.90 14.34
CA ILE A 123 -5.55 -20.55 14.57
C ILE A 123 -5.72 -19.03 14.60
N SER A 124 -4.81 -18.34 15.30
CA SER A 124 -4.79 -16.88 15.37
C SER A 124 -4.52 -16.26 14.01
N ILE A 125 -3.57 -16.80 13.23
CA ILE A 125 -3.28 -16.36 11.85
C ILE A 125 -4.53 -16.49 10.97
N TYR A 126 -5.20 -17.64 11.01
CA TYR A 126 -6.45 -17.85 10.27
C TYR A 126 -7.50 -16.79 10.64
N GLY A 127 -7.69 -16.54 11.94
CA GLY A 127 -8.62 -15.52 12.43
C GLY A 127 -8.26 -14.11 11.95
N ILE A 128 -7.00 -13.70 12.08
CA ILE A 128 -6.50 -12.39 11.64
C ILE A 128 -6.75 -12.19 10.14
N VAL A 129 -6.40 -13.18 9.33
CA VAL A 129 -6.52 -13.09 7.87
C VAL A 129 -7.99 -13.03 7.47
N ASN A 130 -8.83 -13.92 7.98
CA ASN A 130 -10.19 -14.08 7.47
C ASN A 130 -11.20 -13.12 8.12
N ASN A 131 -10.98 -12.71 9.36
CA ASN A 131 -11.92 -11.84 10.08
C ASN A 131 -11.47 -10.37 10.08
N THR A 132 -10.24 -10.05 9.69
CA THR A 132 -9.74 -8.67 9.78
C THR A 132 -9.10 -8.20 8.49
N LEU A 133 -8.05 -8.88 8.02
CA LEU A 133 -7.26 -8.37 6.90
C LEU A 133 -7.98 -8.51 5.57
N LYS A 134 -8.56 -9.68 5.25
CA LYS A 134 -9.33 -9.87 4.00
C LYS A 134 -10.50 -8.87 3.91
N PRO A 135 -11.38 -8.73 4.91
CA PRO A 135 -12.48 -7.77 4.80
C PRO A 135 -12.02 -6.31 4.67
N ALA A 136 -10.98 -5.89 5.39
CA ALA A 136 -10.43 -4.53 5.27
C ALA A 136 -9.84 -4.26 3.88
N MET A 137 -9.15 -5.25 3.31
CA MET A 137 -8.58 -5.17 1.96
C MET A 137 -9.66 -5.18 0.87
N GLU A 138 -10.76 -5.90 1.08
CA GLU A 138 -11.90 -5.97 0.15
C GLU A 138 -12.77 -4.71 0.19
N TYR A 139 -12.86 -4.05 1.34
CA TYR A 139 -13.65 -2.82 1.52
C TYR A 139 -13.21 -1.69 0.59
N SER A 140 -11.90 -1.46 0.44
CA SER A 140 -11.37 -0.35 -0.36
C SER A 140 -10.32 -0.79 -1.37
N LYS A 141 -10.50 -0.34 -2.63
CA LYS A 141 -9.52 -0.53 -3.71
C LYS A 141 -8.23 0.27 -3.50
N LYS A 142 -8.20 1.22 -2.56
CA LYS A 142 -7.01 2.00 -2.19
C LYS A 142 -6.11 1.25 -1.19
N THR A 143 -6.63 0.21 -0.53
CA THR A 143 -5.90 -0.51 0.50
C THR A 143 -4.72 -1.30 -0.07
N ARG A 144 -3.56 -1.21 0.56
CA ARG A 144 -2.33 -1.92 0.21
C ARG A 144 -1.67 -2.50 1.45
N ALA A 145 -1.01 -3.64 1.30
CA ALA A 145 -0.19 -4.20 2.36
C ALA A 145 1.19 -3.54 2.43
N LYS A 146 1.72 -3.38 3.64
CA LYS A 146 3.13 -3.04 3.86
C LYS A 146 3.60 -3.57 5.22
N GLY A 147 4.87 -3.98 5.29
CA GLY A 147 5.48 -4.43 6.53
C GLY A 147 5.68 -5.94 6.60
N THR A 148 6.00 -6.42 7.81
CA THR A 148 6.39 -7.83 8.03
C THR A 148 5.64 -8.41 9.22
N PHE A 149 5.02 -9.58 9.04
CA PHE A 149 4.53 -10.40 10.14
C PHE A 149 5.64 -11.30 10.68
N TYR A 150 5.80 -11.34 12.00
CA TYR A 150 6.76 -12.18 12.70
C TYR A 150 6.04 -13.25 13.53
N PHE A 151 5.84 -14.43 12.98
CA PHE A 151 5.11 -15.51 13.65
C PHE A 151 6.04 -16.49 14.38
N ARG A 152 5.48 -17.31 15.29
CA ARG A 152 6.24 -18.41 15.90
C ARG A 152 6.76 -19.35 14.81
N ALA A 153 7.90 -19.97 15.08
CA ALA A 153 8.50 -20.95 14.18
C ALA A 153 7.51 -22.07 13.81
N GLY A 154 7.31 -22.27 12.50
CA GLY A 154 6.49 -23.34 11.95
C GLY A 154 4.98 -23.09 11.95
N GLU A 155 4.47 -22.04 12.59
CA GLU A 155 3.03 -21.74 12.58
C GLU A 155 2.50 -21.35 11.19
N PRO A 156 3.18 -20.49 10.39
CA PRO A 156 2.70 -20.14 9.05
C PRO A 156 2.55 -21.35 8.13
N SER A 157 3.45 -22.34 8.27
CA SER A 157 3.41 -23.57 7.47
C SER A 157 2.20 -24.46 7.78
N LYS A 158 1.53 -24.28 8.92
CA LYS A 158 0.30 -25.01 9.28
C LYS A 158 -0.94 -24.45 8.58
N VAL A 159 -0.88 -23.19 8.12
CA VAL A 159 -1.93 -22.48 7.36
C VAL A 159 -1.32 -21.88 6.09
N PRO A 160 -0.90 -22.74 5.14
CA PRO A 160 -0.12 -22.30 3.98
C PRO A 160 -0.91 -21.36 3.06
N GLU A 161 -2.22 -21.54 2.95
CA GLU A 161 -3.09 -20.69 2.12
C GLU A 161 -3.15 -19.24 2.64
N ASP A 162 -3.35 -19.07 3.95
CA ASP A 162 -3.41 -17.75 4.56
C ASP A 162 -2.05 -17.04 4.56
N SER A 163 -0.98 -17.79 4.81
CA SER A 163 0.39 -17.26 4.78
C SER A 163 0.81 -16.84 3.36
N LEU A 164 0.42 -17.63 2.36
CA LEU A 164 0.62 -17.28 0.96
C LEU A 164 -0.22 -16.06 0.57
N TRP A 165 -1.47 -15.98 1.01
CA TRP A 165 -2.34 -14.83 0.76
C TRP A 165 -1.72 -13.54 1.31
N LEU A 166 -1.18 -13.54 2.53
CA LEU A 166 -0.47 -12.38 3.10
C LEU A 166 0.67 -11.90 2.19
N THR A 167 1.46 -12.85 1.69
CA THR A 167 2.58 -12.56 0.78
C THR A 167 2.11 -12.00 -0.55
N GLN A 168 1.03 -12.56 -1.12
CA GLN A 168 0.42 -12.08 -2.36
C GLN A 168 -0.14 -10.66 -2.25
N GLN A 169 -0.62 -10.26 -1.06
CA GLN A 169 -1.08 -8.88 -0.84
C GLN A 169 0.08 -7.87 -0.73
N GLY A 170 1.30 -8.34 -0.42
CA GLY A 170 2.52 -7.51 -0.34
C GLY A 170 3.16 -7.44 1.05
N TRP A 171 2.66 -8.18 2.05
CA TRP A 171 3.37 -8.31 3.33
C TRP A 171 4.50 -9.33 3.23
N SER A 172 5.55 -9.14 4.02
CA SER A 172 6.52 -10.19 4.28
C SER A 172 6.04 -11.08 5.44
N VAL A 173 6.29 -12.38 5.36
CA VAL A 173 6.01 -13.32 6.45
C VAL A 173 7.33 -13.95 6.89
N LYS A 174 7.69 -13.77 8.16
CA LYS A 174 8.93 -14.30 8.75
C LYS A 174 8.63 -15.14 9.98
N ASN A 175 9.49 -16.14 10.19
CA ASN A 175 9.51 -16.92 11.43
C ASN A 175 10.57 -16.35 12.38
N GLN A 176 10.32 -16.41 13.69
CA GLN A 176 11.27 -15.92 14.71
C GLN A 176 12.66 -16.55 14.66
N ASN A 177 12.86 -17.69 14.00
CA ASN A 177 14.18 -18.33 13.87
C ASN A 177 15.08 -17.71 12.77
N GLN A 178 14.66 -16.60 12.15
CA GLN A 178 15.38 -15.90 11.09
C GLN A 178 15.72 -14.43 11.43
N MET A 179 15.77 -14.10 12.73
CA MET A 179 16.27 -12.80 13.22
C MET A 179 17.70 -12.93 13.73
#